data_AF-A0A2A2E8U6-F1
#
_entry.id   AF-A0A2A2E8U6-F1
#
_cell.length_a   1.000
_cell.length_b   1.000
_cell.length_c   1.000
_cell.angle_alpha   90.00
_cell.angle_beta   90.00
_cell.angle_gamma   90.00
#
_symmetry.space_group_name_H-M   'P 1'
#
loop_
_entity.id
_entity.type
_entity.pdbx_description
1 polymer ?
#
loop_
_entity_poly.entity_id
_entity_poly.type
_entity_poly.pdbx_seq_one_letter_code
_entity_poly.pdbx_strand_id
1 'polypeptide(L)'
;MLISFRNISAVALVDPVTGTLSWATRGPWIVQHDARALPNGNLGLFDNAGNYRERNISRLIEVNPSSHEIVWSYEGDDAHPFESYVRSSAERLPNGNRLVTESDGGRLFEVTPDGTIAWEFVNPVRGGENDRYIPIVSSGQRLAYGELDADFRRLLDSPEQGERHDP
;
A
#
# COMPACT_ATOMS: atom_id res chain seq x y z
N MET A 1 5.68 -18.44 4.97
CA MET A 1 5.51 -17.39 3.95
C MET A 1 4.03 -17.13 3.77
N LEU A 2 3.61 -15.88 3.63
CA LEU A 2 2.22 -15.50 3.31
C LEU A 2 2.09 -15.29 1.79
N ILE A 3 1.07 -15.85 1.16
CA ILE A 3 0.83 -15.74 -0.28
C ILE A 3 -0.56 -15.12 -0.51
N SER A 4 -0.64 -14.11 -1.37
CA SER A 4 -1.90 -13.56 -1.87
C SER A 4 -2.23 -14.13 -3.24
N PHE A 5 -3.37 -14.80 -3.36
CA PHE A 5 -3.91 -15.28 -4.63
C PHE A 5 -4.99 -14.33 -5.13
N ARG A 6 -4.61 -13.46 -6.07
CA ARG A 6 -5.47 -12.41 -6.65
C ARG A 6 -6.79 -12.94 -7.20
N ASN A 7 -6.75 -13.95 -8.08
CA ASN A 7 -7.91 -14.33 -8.89
C ASN A 7 -8.92 -15.24 -8.17
N ILE A 8 -8.59 -15.72 -6.98
CA ILE A 8 -9.49 -16.55 -6.17
C ILE A 8 -9.78 -15.92 -4.81
N SER A 9 -9.43 -14.65 -4.59
CA SER A 9 -9.69 -13.96 -3.32
C SER A 9 -9.19 -14.73 -2.09
N ALA A 10 -8.03 -15.37 -2.20
CA ALA A 10 -7.49 -16.22 -1.15
C ALA A 10 -6.14 -15.71 -0.65
N VAL A 11 -5.89 -15.92 0.64
CA VAL A 11 -4.59 -15.70 1.27
C VAL A 11 -4.22 -16.98 2.01
N ALA A 12 -2.95 -17.39 1.94
CA ALA A 12 -2.49 -18.63 2.56
C ALA A 12 -1.12 -18.50 3.22
N LEU A 13 -0.89 -19.32 4.25
CA LEU A 13 0.42 -19.57 4.82
C LEU A 13 0.99 -20.85 4.22
N VAL A 14 2.17 -20.73 3.63
CA VAL A 14 2.93 -21.82 3.05
C VAL A 14 4.28 -21.90 3.72
N ASP A 15 4.67 -23.10 4.14
CA ASP A 15 6.04 -23.41 4.54
C ASP A 15 6.94 -23.34 3.29
N PRO A 16 7.90 -22.42 3.22
CA PRO A 16 8.72 -22.24 2.03
C PRO A 16 9.73 -23.37 1.81
N VAL A 17 9.99 -24.21 2.81
CA VAL A 17 10.91 -25.36 2.72
C VAL A 17 10.16 -26.60 2.23
N THR A 18 9.00 -26.90 2.82
CA THR A 18 8.26 -28.12 2.49
C THR A 18 7.21 -27.92 1.39
N GLY A 19 6.83 -26.68 1.10
CA GLY A 19 5.72 -26.35 0.21
C GLY A 19 4.34 -26.63 0.81
N THR A 20 4.27 -27.01 2.08
CA THR A 20 3.01 -27.36 2.76
C THR A 20 2.19 -26.09 3.04
N LEU A 21 0.92 -26.09 2.61
CA LEU A 21 -0.05 -25.08 3.01
C LEU A 21 -0.58 -25.43 4.40
N SER A 22 -0.27 -24.61 5.40
CA SER A 22 -0.69 -24.83 6.80
C SER A 22 -1.99 -24.11 7.16
N TRP A 23 -2.34 -23.07 6.40
CA TRP A 23 -3.56 -22.30 6.61
C TRP A 23 -3.94 -21.55 5.33
N ALA A 24 -5.24 -21.34 5.10
CA ALA A 24 -5.74 -20.46 4.07
C ALA A 24 -7.11 -19.89 4.46
N THR A 25 -7.41 -18.69 3.95
CA THR A 25 -8.73 -18.08 4.09
C THR A 25 -9.16 -17.36 2.81
N ARG A 26 -10.46 -17.09 2.72
CA ARG A 26 -11.10 -16.20 1.75
C ARG A 26 -12.01 -15.26 2.51
N GLY A 27 -12.32 -14.12 1.91
CA GLY A 27 -13.22 -13.14 2.51
C GLY A 27 -13.81 -12.21 1.48
N PRO A 28 -14.41 -11.09 1.91
CA PRO A 28 -15.12 -10.18 1.03
C PRO A 28 -14.18 -9.33 0.15
N TRP A 29 -12.88 -9.62 0.10
CA TRP A 29 -11.91 -8.91 -0.74
C TRP A 29 -11.81 -9.52 -2.13
N ILE A 30 -11.58 -8.69 -3.13
CA ILE A 30 -11.60 -9.07 -4.54
C ILE A 30 -10.35 -8.52 -5.22
N VAL A 31 -9.65 -9.38 -5.96
CA VAL A 31 -8.41 -9.06 -6.68
C VAL A 31 -7.35 -8.36 -5.81
N GLN A 32 -7.31 -8.71 -4.53
CA GLN A 32 -6.51 -8.09 -3.48
C GLN A 32 -5.00 -8.23 -3.70
N HIS A 33 -4.27 -7.22 -3.24
CA HIS A 33 -2.81 -7.16 -3.23
C HIS A 33 -2.27 -6.95 -1.81
N ASP A 34 -0.94 -7.07 -1.71
CA ASP A 34 -0.14 -6.75 -0.53
C ASP A 34 -0.68 -7.33 0.78
N ALA A 35 -0.96 -8.64 0.76
CA ALA A 35 -1.29 -9.36 1.98
C ALA A 35 -0.10 -9.34 2.94
N ARG A 36 -0.31 -8.83 4.16
CA ARG A 36 0.72 -8.72 5.20
C ARG A 36 0.24 -9.26 6.53
N ALA A 37 1.05 -10.11 7.17
CA ALA A 37 0.86 -10.44 8.57
C ALA A 37 1.32 -9.26 9.43
N LEU A 38 0.47 -8.79 10.33
CA LEU A 38 0.75 -7.68 11.22
C LEU A 38 1.25 -8.18 12.59
N PRO A 39 2.00 -7.36 13.36
CA PRO A 39 2.55 -7.78 14.65
C PRO A 39 1.50 -8.21 15.69
N ASN A 40 0.26 -7.73 15.58
CA ASN A 40 -0.86 -8.12 16.43
C ASN A 40 -1.53 -9.45 16.02
N GLY A 41 -1.02 -10.13 14.98
CA GLY A 41 -1.58 -11.36 14.45
C GLY A 41 -2.68 -11.17 13.41
N ASN A 42 -3.08 -9.93 13.11
CA ASN A 42 -4.06 -9.65 12.06
C ASN A 42 -3.44 -9.70 10.66
N LEU A 43 -4.30 -9.73 9.65
CA LEU A 43 -3.96 -9.68 8.24
C LEU A 43 -4.32 -8.30 7.66
N GLY A 44 -3.32 -7.56 7.16
CA GLY A 44 -3.54 -6.37 6.34
C GLY A 44 -3.67 -6.74 4.87
N LEU A 45 -4.59 -6.09 4.14
CA LEU A 45 -4.80 -6.27 2.71
C LEU A 45 -5.09 -4.93 2.03
N PHE A 46 -4.61 -4.81 0.80
CA PHE A 46 -5.13 -3.85 -0.18
C PHE A 46 -6.20 -4.56 -1.01
N ASP A 47 -7.48 -4.26 -0.78
CA ASP A 47 -8.59 -4.81 -1.56
C ASP A 47 -8.92 -3.88 -2.73
N ASN A 48 -8.34 -4.20 -3.89
CA ASN A 48 -8.35 -3.35 -5.07
C ASN A 48 -9.75 -3.08 -5.65
N ALA A 49 -10.68 -4.04 -5.52
CA ALA A 49 -12.03 -3.89 -6.05
C ALA A 49 -13.10 -3.71 -4.97
N GLY A 50 -12.73 -3.73 -3.68
CA GLY A 50 -13.59 -3.26 -2.60
C GLY A 50 -14.96 -3.94 -2.53
N ASN A 51 -15.03 -5.20 -2.97
CA ASN A 51 -16.30 -5.94 -3.15
C ASN A 51 -17.31 -5.26 -4.11
N TYR A 52 -16.84 -4.57 -5.15
CA TYR A 52 -17.65 -3.85 -6.14
C TYR A 52 -18.58 -2.79 -5.54
N ARG A 53 -18.13 -2.10 -4.50
CA ARG A 53 -18.81 -0.92 -3.95
C ARG A 53 -18.95 0.17 -5.02
N GLU A 54 -19.97 1.01 -4.88
CA GLU A 54 -20.19 2.15 -5.77
C GLU A 54 -19.22 3.28 -5.46
N ARG A 55 -18.40 3.68 -6.43
CA ARG A 55 -17.31 4.69 -6.30
C ARG A 55 -16.26 4.27 -5.26
N ASN A 56 -15.05 4.84 -5.34
CA ASN A 56 -13.95 4.56 -4.40
C ASN A 56 -13.73 3.05 -4.19
N ILE A 57 -13.56 2.36 -5.31
CA ILE A 57 -13.63 0.90 -5.37
C ILE A 57 -12.48 0.19 -4.66
N SER A 58 -11.44 0.91 -4.23
CA SER A 58 -10.37 0.32 -3.43
C SER A 58 -10.60 0.57 -1.94
N ARG A 59 -10.20 -0.40 -1.13
CA ARG A 59 -10.17 -0.25 0.32
C ARG A 59 -8.94 -0.91 0.93
N LEU A 60 -8.48 -0.35 2.03
CA LEU A 60 -7.53 -1.02 2.91
C LEU A 60 -8.33 -1.72 3.99
N ILE A 61 -7.97 -2.96 4.31
CA ILE A 61 -8.64 -3.70 5.38
C ILE A 61 -7.63 -4.38 6.30
N GLU A 62 -7.97 -4.44 7.58
CA GLU A 62 -7.32 -5.29 8.57
C GLU A 62 -8.32 -6.34 9.02
N VAL A 63 -7.96 -7.62 8.89
CA VAL A 63 -8.83 -8.76 9.16
C VAL A 63 -8.25 -9.56 10.32
N ASN A 64 -9.10 -9.90 11.30
CA ASN A 64 -8.75 -10.88 12.31
C ASN A 64 -8.84 -12.29 11.68
N PRO A 65 -7.74 -13.04 11.53
CA PRO A 65 -7.77 -14.32 10.82
C PRO A 65 -8.49 -15.44 11.59
N SER A 66 -8.79 -15.26 12.87
CA SER A 66 -9.53 -16.23 13.69
C SER A 66 -11.04 -15.98 13.67
N SER A 67 -11.49 -14.74 13.82
CA SER A 67 -12.93 -14.39 13.78
C SER A 67 -13.45 -14.08 12.38
N HIS A 68 -12.55 -13.82 11.42
CA HIS A 68 -12.84 -13.37 10.06
C HIS A 68 -13.45 -11.95 9.99
N GLU A 69 -13.44 -11.22 11.09
CA GLU A 69 -13.94 -9.84 11.15
C GLU A 69 -12.96 -8.87 10.50
N ILE A 70 -13.51 -7.90 9.76
CA ILE A 70 -12.77 -6.69 9.36
C ILE A 70 -12.75 -5.77 10.57
N VAL A 71 -11.61 -5.67 11.24
CA VAL A 71 -11.44 -4.89 12.49
C VAL A 71 -11.00 -3.45 12.24
N TRP A 72 -10.58 -3.14 11.02
CA TRP A 72 -10.29 -1.78 10.57
C TRP A 72 -10.43 -1.71 9.04
N SER A 73 -10.86 -0.55 8.53
CA SER A 73 -10.88 -0.28 7.10
C SER A 73 -10.63 1.20 6.80
N TYR A 74 -10.07 1.46 5.62
CA TYR A 74 -10.04 2.79 5.00
C TYR A 74 -10.59 2.69 3.58
N GLU A 75 -11.45 3.64 3.22
CA GLU A 75 -12.07 3.80 1.92
C GLU A 75 -11.93 5.28 1.54
N GLY A 76 -11.89 5.58 0.23
CA GLY A 76 -11.87 6.98 -0.22
C GLY A 76 -13.22 7.67 -0.05
N ASP A 77 -13.24 8.99 -0.16
CA ASP A 77 -14.44 9.81 -0.19
C ASP A 77 -14.50 10.69 -1.46
N ASP A 78 -15.48 11.58 -1.58
CA ASP A 78 -15.61 12.43 -2.77
C ASP A 78 -14.48 13.48 -2.87
N ALA A 79 -13.87 13.87 -1.75
CA ALA A 79 -12.76 14.82 -1.72
C ALA A 79 -11.41 14.14 -1.97
N HIS A 80 -11.27 12.89 -1.51
CA HIS A 80 -10.08 12.06 -1.63
C HIS A 80 -10.48 10.70 -2.20
N PRO A 81 -10.81 10.64 -3.52
CA PRO A 81 -11.19 9.38 -4.14
C PRO A 81 -10.05 8.38 -4.03
N PHE A 82 -10.37 7.10 -3.89
CA PHE A 82 -9.38 6.03 -3.72
C PHE A 82 -9.68 4.85 -4.64
N GLU A 83 -8.83 4.68 -5.65
CA GLU A 83 -9.01 3.69 -6.70
C GLU A 83 -7.68 3.23 -7.29
N SER A 84 -7.39 1.95 -7.11
CA SER A 84 -6.39 1.23 -7.89
C SER A 84 -6.83 -0.22 -8.05
N TYR A 85 -7.22 -0.57 -9.27
CA TYR A 85 -7.77 -1.88 -9.60
C TYR A 85 -6.67 -2.96 -9.74
N VAL A 86 -5.42 -2.55 -9.93
CA VAL A 86 -4.28 -3.46 -10.08
C VAL A 86 -3.09 -2.97 -9.27
N ARG A 87 -2.28 -3.91 -8.74
CA ARG A 87 -1.08 -3.60 -7.95
C ARG A 87 -1.47 -2.89 -6.65
N SER A 88 -0.66 -1.94 -6.19
CA SER A 88 -0.80 -1.23 -4.91
C SER A 88 -0.34 -1.99 -3.66
N SER A 89 -0.01 -1.21 -2.63
CA SER A 89 0.51 -1.70 -1.35
C SER A 89 0.06 -0.79 -0.21
N ALA A 90 0.03 -1.34 1.00
CA ALA A 90 -0.25 -0.61 2.23
C ALA A 90 0.60 -1.18 3.38
N GLU A 91 1.59 -0.40 3.80
CA GLU A 91 2.49 -0.75 4.89
C GLU A 91 2.10 -0.03 6.17
N ARG A 92 1.87 -0.79 7.25
CA ARG A 92 1.69 -0.21 8.58
C ARG A 92 3.04 0.28 9.12
N LEU A 93 3.12 1.57 9.43
CA LEU A 93 4.30 2.25 9.96
C LEU A 93 4.36 2.14 11.50
N PRO A 94 5.54 2.36 12.12
CA PRO A 94 5.70 2.30 13.58
C PRO A 94 4.81 3.27 14.38
N ASN A 95 4.44 4.41 13.79
CA ASN A 95 3.52 5.38 14.39
C ASN A 95 2.04 4.94 14.34
N GLY A 96 1.74 3.80 13.71
CA GLY A 96 0.39 3.28 13.53
C GLY A 96 -0.29 3.69 12.23
N ASN A 97 0.25 4.67 11.51
CA ASN A 97 -0.25 5.08 10.19
C ASN A 97 0.00 3.98 9.15
N ARG A 98 -0.59 4.14 7.98
CA ARG A 98 -0.31 3.28 6.81
C ARG A 98 0.24 4.12 5.68
N LEU A 99 1.42 3.76 5.18
CA LEU A 99 1.94 4.27 3.91
C LEU A 99 1.32 3.46 2.78
N VAL A 100 0.64 4.14 1.87
CA VAL A 100 -0.14 3.55 0.80
C VAL A 100 0.48 3.93 -0.53
N THR A 101 0.68 2.93 -1.39
CA THR A 101 0.93 3.15 -2.82
C THR A 101 -0.37 2.92 -3.57
N GLU A 102 -0.99 3.98 -4.09
CA GLU A 102 -2.11 3.87 -5.02
C GLU A 102 -1.56 3.88 -6.44
N SER A 103 -1.36 2.68 -7.00
CA SER A 103 -0.63 2.51 -8.25
C SER A 103 -1.30 3.20 -9.43
N ASP A 104 -2.60 2.98 -9.64
CA ASP A 104 -3.32 3.56 -10.79
C ASP A 104 -3.63 5.05 -10.62
N GLY A 105 -3.79 5.51 -9.37
CA GLY A 105 -3.94 6.94 -9.06
C GLY A 105 -2.63 7.73 -9.07
N GLY A 106 -1.49 7.05 -9.22
CA GLY A 106 -0.19 7.70 -9.39
C GLY A 106 0.25 8.49 -8.15
N ARG A 107 -0.13 8.06 -6.95
CA ARG A 107 0.22 8.74 -5.70
C ARG A 107 0.69 7.80 -4.60
N LEU A 108 1.42 8.39 -3.66
CA LEU A 108 1.70 7.83 -2.34
C LEU A 108 0.96 8.68 -1.31
N PHE A 109 0.40 8.06 -0.28
CA PHE A 109 -0.16 8.81 0.84
C PHE A 109 0.01 8.07 2.16
N GLU A 110 0.09 8.81 3.25
CA GLU A 110 0.12 8.28 4.61
C GLU A 110 -1.23 8.56 5.26
N VAL A 111 -1.93 7.51 5.68
CA VAL A 111 -3.23 7.60 6.34
C VAL A 111 -3.13 7.20 7.81
N THR A 112 -3.74 7.98 8.69
CA THR A 112 -3.79 7.73 10.12
C THR A 112 -4.78 6.61 10.48
N PRO A 113 -4.72 6.04 11.69
CA PRO A 113 -5.70 5.02 12.13
C PRO A 113 -7.17 5.47 12.08
N ASP A 114 -7.44 6.76 12.25
CA ASP A 114 -8.77 7.38 12.15
C ASP A 114 -9.17 7.75 10.71
N GLY A 115 -8.32 7.50 9.72
CA GLY A 115 -8.64 7.70 8.30
C GLY A 115 -8.25 9.07 7.73
N THR A 116 -7.53 9.90 8.48
CA THR A 116 -7.06 11.21 8.01
C THR A 116 -5.78 11.05 7.17
N ILE A 117 -5.68 11.75 6.04
CA ILE A 117 -4.44 11.81 5.25
C ILE A 117 -3.45 12.75 5.96
N ALA A 118 -2.35 12.19 6.47
CA ALA A 118 -1.29 12.93 7.16
C ALA A 118 -0.23 13.51 6.21
N TRP A 119 -0.05 12.87 5.05
CA TRP A 119 0.91 13.28 4.03
C TRP A 119 0.51 12.67 2.68
N GLU A 120 0.83 13.36 1.60
CA GLU A 120 0.65 12.85 0.24
C GLU A 120 1.74 13.32 -0.71
N PHE A 121 2.00 12.49 -1.71
CA PHE A 121 2.75 12.83 -2.91
C PHE A 121 1.98 12.34 -4.11
N VAL A 122 1.64 13.26 -5.02
CA VAL A 122 1.03 12.94 -6.30
C VAL A 122 2.10 13.11 -7.38
N ASN A 123 2.32 12.09 -8.19
CA ASN A 123 3.20 12.21 -9.34
C ASN A 123 2.64 13.30 -10.27
N PRO A 124 3.37 14.39 -10.59
CA PRO A 124 2.83 15.48 -11.40
C PRO A 124 2.83 15.18 -12.91
N VAL A 125 3.55 14.15 -13.35
CA VAL A 125 3.70 13.83 -14.77
C VAL A 125 2.39 13.29 -15.32
N ARG A 126 1.96 13.80 -16.48
CA ARG A 126 0.81 13.31 -17.23
C ARG A 126 1.19 13.07 -18.69
N GLY A 127 0.44 12.22 -19.37
CA GLY A 127 0.71 11.90 -20.77
C GLY A 127 -0.53 11.52 -21.57
N GLY A 128 -0.34 11.30 -22.86
CA GLY A 128 -1.43 11.01 -23.80
C GLY A 128 -2.19 12.26 -24.23
N GLU A 129 -3.20 12.07 -25.08
CA GLU A 129 -4.08 13.14 -25.50
C GLU A 129 -4.86 13.69 -24.29
N ASN A 130 -4.82 15.01 -24.10
CA ASN A 130 -5.45 15.72 -22.97
C ASN A 130 -5.01 15.22 -21.58
N ASP A 131 -3.74 14.82 -21.43
CA ASP A 131 -3.15 14.44 -20.12
C ASP A 131 -3.86 13.28 -19.41
N ARG A 132 -4.58 12.44 -20.15
CA ARG A 132 -5.43 11.38 -19.60
C ARG A 132 -4.68 10.20 -18.99
N TYR A 133 -3.39 10.05 -19.24
CA TYR A 133 -2.59 8.94 -18.70
C TYR A 133 -1.87 9.37 -17.43
N ILE A 134 -2.09 8.61 -16.37
CA ILE A 134 -1.42 8.72 -15.09
C ILE A 134 -0.28 7.69 -15.06
N PRO A 135 0.98 8.10 -14.85
CA PRO A 135 2.08 7.18 -14.66
C PRO A 135 1.90 6.37 -13.38
N ILE A 136 2.07 5.04 -13.51
CA ILE A 136 1.94 4.12 -12.37
C ILE A 136 3.04 4.41 -11.35
N VAL A 137 2.66 4.62 -10.09
CA VAL A 137 3.59 4.52 -8.96
C VAL A 137 3.67 3.04 -8.55
N SER A 138 4.85 2.45 -8.70
CA SER A 138 5.03 1.00 -8.55
C SER A 138 5.24 0.56 -7.10
N SER A 139 5.88 1.40 -6.29
CA SER A 139 6.11 1.16 -4.86
C SER A 139 6.48 2.46 -4.15
N GLY A 140 6.31 2.46 -2.84
CA GLY A 140 6.84 3.45 -1.91
C GLY A 140 7.30 2.75 -0.63
N GLN A 141 8.32 3.31 0.01
CA GLN A 141 8.82 2.84 1.30
C GLN A 141 9.15 4.06 2.17
N ARG A 142 8.85 3.95 3.47
CA ARG A 142 9.34 4.92 4.45
C ARG A 142 10.71 4.47 4.94
N LEU A 143 11.72 5.32 4.79
CA LEU A 143 13.05 5.11 5.39
C LEU A 143 13.19 6.09 6.55
N ALA A 144 13.50 5.60 7.74
CA ALA A 144 13.80 6.49 8.85
C ALA A 144 15.18 7.13 8.62
N TYR A 145 15.32 8.42 8.92
CA TYR A 145 16.59 9.12 8.74
C TYR A 145 17.75 8.40 9.43
N GLY A 146 17.52 7.84 10.62
CA GLY A 146 18.54 7.08 11.37
C GLY A 146 18.95 5.73 10.75
N GLU A 147 18.17 5.18 9.82
CA GLU A 147 18.50 3.96 9.07
C GLU A 147 19.42 4.24 7.87
N LEU A 148 19.58 5.52 7.51
CA LEU A 148 20.43 5.93 6.41
C LEU A 148 21.90 5.90 6.83
N ASP A 149 22.76 5.49 5.89
CA ASP A 149 24.21 5.51 6.07
C ASP A 149 24.70 6.90 6.49
N ALA A 150 25.74 6.96 7.32
CA ALA A 150 26.23 8.21 7.88
C ALA A 150 26.74 9.18 6.79
N ASP A 151 27.32 8.67 5.70
CA ASP A 151 27.82 9.48 4.60
C ASP A 151 26.65 10.06 3.80
N PHE A 152 25.61 9.25 3.57
CA PHE A 152 24.40 9.71 2.92
C PHE A 152 23.64 10.76 3.75
N ARG A 153 23.58 10.60 5.07
CA ARG A 153 23.03 11.62 5.97
C ARG A 153 23.77 12.95 5.89
N ARG A 154 25.11 12.90 5.88
CA ARG A 154 25.93 14.12 5.69
C ARG A 154 25.64 14.82 4.37
N LEU A 155 25.40 14.08 3.29
CA LEU A 155 25.00 14.64 1.99
C LEU A 155 23.64 15.36 2.08
N LEU A 156 22.65 14.76 2.73
CA LEU A 156 21.32 15.37 2.89
C LEU A 156 21.37 16.65 3.74
N ASP A 157 22.20 16.66 4.78
CA ASP A 157 22.34 17.82 5.69
C ASP A 157 23.20 18.94 5.09
N SER A 158 23.99 18.64 4.04
CA SER A 158 24.90 19.58 3.38
C SER A 158 24.65 19.62 1.85
N PRO A 159 23.50 20.15 1.41
CA PRO A 159 23.07 20.08 0.01
C PRO A 159 23.97 20.84 -1.00
N GLU A 160 24.94 21.62 -0.53
CA GLU A 160 25.83 22.44 -1.39
C GLU A 160 26.94 21.64 -2.10
N GLN A 161 27.10 20.33 -1.87
CA GLN A 161 28.07 19.48 -2.59
C GLN A 161 27.48 18.69 -3.76
N GLY A 162 26.19 18.87 -4.06
CA GLY A 162 25.54 18.35 -5.27
C GLY A 162 25.56 19.39 -6.38
N GLU A 163 26.73 19.76 -6.90
CA GLU A 163 26.78 20.57 -8.12
C GLU A 163 26.04 19.84 -9.25
N ARG A 164 25.15 20.60 -9.91
CA ARG A 164 24.45 20.20 -11.13
C ARG A 164 25.48 19.77 -12.17
N HIS A 165 25.52 18.48 -12.46
CA HIS A 165 25.81 18.05 -13.82
C HIS A 165 24.49 18.06 -14.59
N ASP A 166 24.18 19.22 -15.17
CA ASP A 166 23.34 19.30 -16.37
C ASP A 166 24.26 19.27 -17.62
N PRO A 167 23.73 18.83 -18.78
CA PRO A 167 24.43 18.05 -19.81
C PRO A 167 25.53 18.76 -20.60
#